data_AF-A0A0L6JVX6-F1
#
_entry.id   AF-A0A0L6JVX6-F1
#
_cell.length_a   1.000
_cell.length_b   1.000
_cell.length_c   1.000
_cell.angle_alpha   90.00
_cell.angle_beta   90.00
_cell.angle_gamma   90.00
#
_symmetry.space_group_name_H-M   'P 1'
#
loop_
_entity.id
_entity.type
_entity.pdbx_description
1 polymer ?
#
loop_
_entity_poly.entity_id
_entity_poly.type
_entity_poly.pdbx_seq_one_letter_code
_entity_poly.pdbx_strand_id
1 'polypeptide(L)'
;MPVFFRILYTSGMRVSELRLITVGDVNLEEGYITVRNAKNHKDRIVPVHPKLIERCRMIQAEIHAVSPDDEYFFMIRPGQALLPERYNDFFQPSN
;
A
#
# COMPACT_ATOMS: atom_id res chain seq x y z
N MET A 1 7.60 12.60 -3.99
CA MET A 1 6.46 11.75 -4.39
C MET A 1 6.38 10.52 -3.52
N PRO A 2 5.34 10.42 -2.67
CA PRO A 2 5.12 9.29 -1.77
C PRO A 2 5.07 7.94 -2.50
N VAL A 3 5.49 6.87 -1.81
CA VAL A 3 5.52 5.48 -2.33
C VAL A 3 4.16 5.05 -2.85
N PHE A 4 3.08 5.40 -2.14
CA PHE A 4 1.70 5.15 -2.52
C PHE A 4 1.37 5.58 -3.96
N PHE A 5 1.64 6.84 -4.31
CA PHE A 5 1.36 7.34 -5.66
C PHE A 5 2.25 6.70 -6.71
N ARG A 6 3.51 6.43 -6.39
CA ARG A 6 4.41 5.74 -7.33
C ARG A 6 3.87 4.36 -7.68
N ILE A 7 3.39 3.61 -6.69
CA ILE A 7 2.76 2.30 -6.92
C ILE A 7 1.53 2.47 -7.81
N LEU A 8 0.64 3.43 -7.56
CA LEU A 8 -0.53 3.70 -8.41
C LEU A 8 -0.13 3.95 -9.88
N TYR A 9 0.84 4.84 -10.10
CA TYR A 9 1.28 5.20 -11.45
C TYR A 9 1.98 4.05 -12.18
N THR A 10 2.76 3.22 -11.49
CA THR A 10 3.52 2.14 -12.14
C THR A 10 2.75 0.85 -12.30
N SER A 11 1.77 0.59 -11.42
CA SER A 11 1.04 -0.69 -11.39
C SER A 11 -0.35 -0.64 -12.03
N GLY A 12 -0.91 0.56 -12.24
CA GLY A 12 -2.26 0.72 -12.78
C GLY A 12 -3.37 0.28 -11.81
N MET A 13 -3.06 0.10 -10.52
CA MET A 13 -4.07 -0.19 -9.49
C MET A 13 -5.06 0.96 -9.33
N ARG A 14 -6.31 0.64 -9.00
CA ARG A 14 -7.27 1.65 -8.58
C ARG A 14 -6.87 2.17 -7.21
N VAL A 15 -7.10 3.45 -6.97
CA VAL A 15 -6.83 4.07 -5.66
C VAL A 15 -7.58 3.35 -4.53
N SER A 16 -8.83 2.95 -4.79
CA SER A 16 -9.65 2.18 -3.83
C SER A 16 -9.08 0.79 -3.51
N GLU A 17 -8.32 0.18 -4.43
CA GLU A 17 -7.68 -1.11 -4.21
C GLU A 17 -6.43 -0.90 -3.34
N LEU A 18 -5.54 0.03 -3.71
CA LEU A 18 -4.28 0.24 -2.98
C LEU A 18 -4.48 0.78 -1.56
N ARG A 19 -5.51 1.59 -1.34
CA ARG A 19 -5.85 2.13 -0.03
C ARG A 19 -6.24 1.05 0.99
N LEU A 20 -6.85 -0.02 0.52
CA LEU A 20 -7.45 -1.06 1.37
C LEU A 20 -6.55 -2.29 1.53
N ILE A 21 -5.33 -2.28 1.00
CA ILE A 21 -4.41 -3.40 1.16
C ILE A 21 -4.00 -3.54 2.62
N THR A 22 -3.88 -4.78 3.07
CA THR A 22 -3.34 -5.06 4.40
C THR A 22 -1.86 -5.42 4.33
N VAL A 23 -1.20 -5.53 5.48
CA VAL A 23 0.19 -5.99 5.57
C VAL A 23 0.36 -7.37 4.92
N GLY A 24 -0.58 -8.29 5.17
CA GLY A 24 -0.58 -9.64 4.61
C GLY A 24 -0.83 -9.71 3.09
N ASP A 25 -1.28 -8.62 2.47
CA ASP A 25 -1.46 -8.55 1.01
C ASP A 25 -0.17 -8.18 0.26
N VAL A 26 0.84 -7.68 0.97
CA VAL A 26 2.09 -7.20 0.37
C VAL A 26 3.19 -8.25 0.54
N ASN A 27 3.51 -8.95 -0.55
CA ASN A 27 4.65 -9.86 -0.56
C ASN A 27 5.92 -9.10 -0.94
N LEU A 28 6.73 -8.77 0.07
CA LEU A 28 8.01 -8.07 -0.14
C LEU A 28 9.15 -9.00 -0.56
N GLU A 29 9.02 -10.31 -0.39
CA GLU A 29 10.03 -11.27 -0.82
C GLU A 29 9.97 -11.44 -2.35
N GLU A 30 8.79 -11.78 -2.85
CA GLU A 30 8.51 -11.99 -4.27
C GLU A 30 8.20 -10.69 -5.02
N GLY A 31 7.93 -9.60 -4.29
CA GLY A 31 7.80 -8.25 -4.87
C GLY A 31 6.45 -7.97 -5.54
N TYR A 32 5.35 -8.44 -4.95
CA TYR A 32 4.01 -8.22 -5.48
C TYR A 32 2.97 -7.85 -4.42
N ILE A 33 1.85 -7.28 -4.86
CA ILE A 33 0.68 -7.00 -4.02
C ILE A 33 -0.48 -7.87 -4.49
N THR A 34 -1.15 -8.50 -3.55
CA THR A 34 -2.40 -9.24 -3.79
C THR A 34 -3.56 -8.27 -3.70
N VAL A 35 -4.29 -8.08 -4.79
CA VAL A 35 -5.49 -7.24 -4.80
C VAL A 35 -6.72 -8.13 -4.61
N ARG A 36 -7.29 -8.06 -3.40
CA ARG A 36 -8.56 -8.72 -3.08
C ARG A 36 -9.74 -7.84 -3.48
N ASN A 37 -10.88 -8.43 -3.84
CA ASN A 37 -12.12 -7.72 -4.18
C ASN A 37 -12.11 -6.88 -5.48
N ALA A 38 -11.65 -7.45 -6.60
CA ALA A 38 -12.24 -7.04 -7.88
C ALA A 38 -13.71 -7.49 -7.91
N LYS A 39 -14.62 -6.68 -8.47
CA LYS A 39 -16.09 -6.86 -8.61
C LYS A 39 -16.60 -8.26 -9.04
N ASN A 40 -15.72 -9.21 -9.36
CA ASN A 40 -15.99 -10.57 -9.81
C ASN A 40 -15.39 -11.66 -8.90
N HIS A 41 -15.08 -11.40 -7.63
CA HIS A 41 -14.46 -12.39 -6.72
C HIS A 41 -13.17 -13.03 -7.26
N LYS A 42 -12.41 -12.27 -8.06
CA LYS A 42 -11.12 -12.71 -8.58
C LYS A 42 -10.03 -11.89 -7.96
N ASP A 43 -9.23 -12.54 -7.13
CA ASP A 43 -7.98 -12.00 -6.65
C ASP A 43 -6.98 -11.97 -7.81
N ARG A 44 -6.15 -10.93 -7.84
CA ARG A 44 -5.07 -10.83 -8.80
C ARG A 44 -3.79 -10.40 -8.12
N ILE A 45 -2.68 -10.86 -8.66
CA ILE A 45 -1.35 -10.42 -8.27
C ILE A 45 -0.96 -9.22 -9.13
N VAL A 46 -0.46 -8.17 -8.48
CA VAL A 46 0.08 -6.97 -9.13
C VAL A 46 1.56 -6.88 -8.79
N PRO A 47 2.47 -7.09 -9.77
CA PRO A 47 3.89 -6.94 -9.52
C PRO A 47 4.23 -5.48 -9.25
N VAL A 48 5.14 -5.24 -8.31
CA VAL A 48 5.60 -3.90 -7.95
C VAL A 48 7.07 -3.78 -8.28
N HIS A 49 7.46 -2.62 -8.81
CA HIS A 49 8.85 -2.37 -9.20
C HIS A 49 9.80 -2.59 -8.00
N PRO A 50 10.96 -3.28 -8.15
CA PRO A 50 11.84 -3.63 -7.03
C PRO A 50 12.26 -2.44 -6.15
N LYS A 51 12.54 -1.28 -6.76
CA LYS A 51 12.83 -0.03 -6.02
C LYS A 51 11.71 0.44 -5.10
N LEU A 52 10.45 0.12 -5.42
CA LEU A 52 9.29 0.45 -4.58
C LEU A 52 9.09 -0.60 -3.49
N ILE A 53 9.36 -1.87 -3.78
CA ILE A 53 9.40 -2.94 -2.78
C ILE A 53 10.41 -2.62 -1.68
N GLU A 54 11.59 -2.12 -2.02
CA GLU A 54 12.58 -1.71 -1.02
C GLU A 54 12.07 -0.58 -0.12
N ARG A 55 11.30 0.36 -0.68
CA ARG A 55 10.67 1.41 0.12
C ARG A 55 9.54 0.87 0.99
N CYS A 56 8.79 -0.12 0.50
CA CYS A 56 7.80 -0.82 1.30
C CYS A 56 8.44 -1.59 2.45
N ARG A 57 9.64 -2.17 2.29
CA ARG A 57 10.38 -2.80 3.40
C ARG A 57 10.74 -1.81 4.50
N MET A 58 11.20 -0.62 4.13
CA MET A 58 11.47 0.46 5.10
C MET A 58 10.20 0.85 5.86
N ILE A 59 9.08 1.02 5.16
CA ILE A 59 7.77 1.30 5.78
C ILE A 59 7.34 0.18 6.72
N GLN A 60 7.49 -1.09 6.30
CA GLN A 60 7.13 -2.23 7.14
C GLN A 60 7.97 -2.29 8.41
N ALA A 61 9.27 -2.00 8.32
CA ALA A 61 10.17 -1.97 9.46
C ALA A 61 9.90 -0.80 10.42
N GLU A 62 9.53 0.38 9.90
CA GLU A 62 9.28 1.58 10.71
C GLU A 62 7.89 1.59 11.35
N ILE A 63 6.87 1.13 10.62
CA ILE A 63 5.46 1.29 11.01
C ILE A 63 4.85 -0.04 11.46
N HIS A 64 5.18 -1.13 10.76
CA HIS A 64 4.50 -2.43 10.90
C HIS A 64 5.34 -3.50 11.61
N ALA A 65 6.38 -3.10 12.36
CA ALA A 65 7.23 -4.04 13.10
C ALA A 65 6.46 -4.96 14.07
N VAL A 66 5.30 -4.50 14.56
CA VAL A 66 4.41 -5.23 15.47
C VAL A 66 2.94 -5.23 15.01
N SER A 67 2.68 -4.82 13.76
CA SER A 67 1.31 -4.80 13.23
C SER A 67 0.84 -6.20 12.86
N PRO A 68 -0.45 -6.52 13.04
CA PRO A 68 -1.03 -7.76 12.53
C PRO A 68 -1.20 -7.71 11.00
N ASP A 69 -1.32 -8.88 10.38
CA ASP A 69 -1.42 -9.02 8.91
C ASP A 69 -2.68 -8.40 8.30
N ASP A 70 -3.73 -8.20 9.09
CA ASP A 70 -5.00 -7.58 8.69
C ASP A 70 -5.01 -6.05 8.83
N GLU A 71 -3.95 -5.45 9.38
CA GLU A 71 -3.80 -4.00 9.47
C GLU A 71 -3.50 -3.38 8.10
N TYR A 72 -3.97 -2.15 7.87
CA TYR A 72 -3.75 -1.46 6.59
C TYR A 72 -2.28 -1.09 6.39
N PHE A 73 -1.70 -1.45 5.25
CA PHE A 73 -0.30 -1.12 4.95
C PHE A 73 -0.06 0.39 4.77
N PHE A 74 -1.05 1.11 4.23
CA PHE A 74 -1.03 2.57 4.10
C PHE A 74 -2.06 3.19 5.03
N MET A 75 -1.65 3.44 6.27
CA MET A 75 -2.48 3.99 7.34
C MET A 75 -2.04 5.38 7.80
N ILE A 76 -2.99 6.21 8.22
CA ILE A 76 -2.71 7.52 8.86
C ILE A 76 -2.61 7.33 10.38
N ARG A 77 -3.41 6.42 10.92
CA ARG A 77 -3.44 5.96 12.32
C ARG A 77 -3.78 4.47 12.32
N PRO A 78 -3.36 3.70 13.34
CA PRO A 78 -3.74 2.28 13.45
C PRO A 78 -5.25 2.08 13.29
N GLY A 79 -5.65 1.10 12.48
CA GLY A 79 -7.05 0.79 12.17
C GLY A 79 -7.74 1.73 11.17
N GLN A 80 -7.06 2.75 10.63
CA GLN A 80 -7.64 3.70 9.66
C GLN A 80 -6.87 3.76 8.34
N ALA A 81 -7.50 3.23 7.29
CA ALA A 81 -7.03 3.35 5.91
C ALA A 81 -6.98 4.81 5.41
N LEU A 82 -5.98 5.14 4.59
CA LEU A 82 -5.72 6.46 4.01
C LEU A 82 -6.93 7.08 3.27
N LEU A 83 -7.75 7.92 3.92
CA LEU A 83 -9.00 8.45 3.33
C LEU A 83 -8.80 9.29 2.04
N PRO A 84 -9.77 9.27 1.10
CA PRO A 84 -9.66 10.01 -0.16
C PRO A 84 -9.49 11.53 -0.03
N GLU A 85 -10.11 12.13 0.98
CA GLU A 85 -10.06 13.58 1.22
C GLU A 85 -8.69 14.05 1.75
N ARG A 86 -7.87 13.11 2.25
CA ARG A 86 -6.60 13.39 2.92
C ARG A 86 -5.38 13.19 2.01
N TYR A 87 -5.57 12.90 0.72
CA TYR A 87 -4.46 12.75 -0.21
C TYR A 87 -3.55 13.99 -0.27
N ASN A 88 -4.14 15.19 -0.17
CA ASN A 88 -3.39 16.45 -0.19
C ASN A 88 -2.43 16.61 1.00
N ASP A 89 -2.76 16.05 2.17
CA ASP A 89 -1.87 16.07 3.34
C ASP A 89 -0.62 15.22 3.10
N PHE A 90 -0.71 14.18 2.25
CA PHE A 90 0.41 13.32 1.86
C PHE A 90 1.28 13.93 0.74
N PHE A 91 0.81 14.99 0.07
CA PHE A 91 1.55 15.70 -0.97
C PHE A 91 2.43 16.83 -0.46
N GLN A 92 2.24 17.29 0.79
CA GLN A 92 3.07 18.34 1.34
C GLN A 92 4.38 17.74 1.89
N PRO A 93 5.55 18.17 1.39
CA PRO A 93 6.80 17.78 2.01
C PRO A 93 6.81 18.33 3.44
N SER A 94 7.11 17.45 4.40
CA SER A 94 7.47 17.86 5.75
C SER A 94 8.61 18.89 5.62
N ASN A 95 8.33 20.12 6.01
CA ASN A 95 9.31 21.21 6.02
C ASN A 95 10.32 20.99 7.15
#